data_AF-A0A955DZN0-F1
#
_entry.id   AF-A0A955DZN0-F1
#
_cell.length_a   1.000
_cell.length_b   1.000
_cell.length_c   1.000
_cell.angle_alpha   90.00
_cell.angle_beta   90.00
_cell.angle_gamma   90.00
#
_symmetry.space_group_name_H-M   'P 1'
#
loop_
_entity.id
_entity.type
_entity.pdbx_description
1 polymer ?
#
loop_
_entity_poly.entity_id
_entity_poly.type
_entity_poly.pdbx_seq_one_letter_code
_entity_poly.pdbx_strand_id
1 'polypeptide(L)'
;MIAISKIDISENSLRNRGSVLDILLLNKATSSNGNIIWATDSYEEKYGKDFAPKKQIRREQITGLNGKLIQPRAAKTKEEQKSRTKDKAEVFTPLKIVKEMNMAINWAGKNWPTSTENWVDYISELRLEITCGEAPFIAGRYNPTTNTGVVIEPHNRVGFLDYKLQEVGKYTNSKKSGLNMQRLL
;
A
#
# COMPACT_ATOMS: atom_id res chain seq x y z
N MET A 1 -19.49 -2.12 -20.07
CA MET A 1 -19.27 -2.30 -18.61
C MET A 1 -17.76 -2.31 -18.38
N ILE A 2 -17.21 -1.28 -17.73
CA ILE A 2 -15.79 -1.28 -17.35
C ILE A 2 -15.67 -2.31 -16.23
N ALA A 3 -14.87 -3.35 -16.46
CA ALA A 3 -14.59 -4.35 -15.43
C ALA A 3 -14.15 -3.64 -14.16
N ILE A 4 -14.79 -3.95 -13.03
CA ILE A 4 -14.30 -3.51 -11.72
C ILE A 4 -12.85 -3.96 -11.67
N SER A 5 -11.93 -3.00 -11.68
CA SER A 5 -10.51 -3.32 -11.73
C SER A 5 -10.18 -4.07 -10.44
N LYS A 6 -9.72 -5.32 -10.52
CA LYS A 6 -9.39 -6.17 -9.36
C LYS A 6 -8.38 -5.51 -8.40
N ILE A 7 -7.70 -4.45 -8.85
CA ILE A 7 -6.74 -3.65 -8.09
C ILE A 7 -7.37 -2.80 -6.99
N ASP A 8 -8.66 -2.47 -7.12
CA ASP A 8 -9.36 -1.62 -6.17
C ASP A 8 -10.02 -2.46 -5.06
N ILE A 9 -9.98 -1.93 -3.85
CA ILE A 9 -10.59 -2.58 -2.68
C ILE A 9 -12.00 -2.04 -2.54
N SER A 10 -12.98 -2.89 -2.20
CA SER A 10 -14.33 -2.42 -1.91
C SER A 10 -14.48 -2.11 -0.43
N GLU A 11 -14.47 -0.83 -0.06
CA GLU A 11 -14.73 -0.39 1.32
C GLU A 11 -16.12 -0.82 1.79
N ASN A 12 -17.11 -0.84 0.88
CA ASN A 12 -18.45 -1.34 1.17
C ASN A 12 -18.45 -2.84 1.53
N SER A 13 -17.59 -3.64 0.88
CA SER A 13 -17.40 -5.04 1.26
C SER A 13 -16.73 -5.16 2.63
N LEU A 14 -15.68 -4.36 2.88
CA LEU A 14 -14.96 -4.34 4.16
C LEU A 14 -15.83 -3.84 5.32
N ARG A 15 -16.75 -2.91 5.06
CA ARG A 15 -17.71 -2.40 6.04
C ARG A 15 -18.51 -3.52 6.68
N ASN A 16 -18.74 -4.63 5.98
CA ASN A 16 -19.52 -5.76 6.48
C ASN A 16 -18.63 -6.88 7.07
N ARG A 17 -17.30 -6.69 7.14
CA ARG A 17 -16.32 -7.67 7.64
C ARG A 17 -15.78 -7.31 9.02
N GLY A 18 -16.69 -7.18 9.99
CA GLY A 18 -16.33 -6.91 11.38
C GLY A 18 -15.52 -5.60 11.53
N SER A 19 -14.41 -5.67 12.29
CA SER A 19 -13.54 -4.53 12.59
C SER A 19 -12.40 -4.32 11.58
N VAL A 20 -12.37 -5.07 10.47
CA VAL A 20 -11.24 -5.01 9.51
C VAL A 20 -11.03 -3.60 8.98
N LEU A 21 -12.10 -2.91 8.58
CA LEU A 21 -12.01 -1.54 8.08
C LEU A 21 -11.51 -0.58 9.16
N ASP A 22 -11.97 -0.74 10.39
CA ASP A 22 -11.56 0.10 11.52
C ASP A 22 -10.07 -0.09 11.83
N ILE A 23 -9.57 -1.33 11.77
CA ILE A 23 -8.14 -1.66 11.95
C ILE A 23 -7.28 -1.04 10.84
N LEU A 24 -7.72 -1.12 9.59
CA LEU A 24 -7.00 -0.57 8.44
C LEU A 24 -6.94 0.97 8.46
N LEU A 25 -7.91 1.63 9.10
CA LEU A 25 -7.94 3.08 9.25
C LEU A 25 -7.05 3.60 10.37
N LEU A 26 -6.61 2.75 11.30
CA LEU A 26 -5.74 3.19 12.39
C LEU A 26 -4.40 3.72 11.87
N ASN A 27 -4.03 4.90 12.33
CA ASN A 27 -2.69 5.43 12.09
C ASN A 27 -1.68 4.63 12.93
N LYS A 28 -0.72 3.99 12.26
CA LYS A 28 0.37 3.23 12.91
C LYS A 28 1.69 4.00 12.97
N ALA A 29 1.78 5.16 12.34
CA ALA A 29 3.01 5.95 12.28
C ALA A 29 3.28 6.75 13.57
N THR A 30 2.27 6.96 14.40
CA THR A 30 2.37 7.76 15.63
C THR A 30 1.81 7.00 16.82
N SER A 31 2.36 7.22 18.01
CA SER A 31 1.85 6.63 19.28
C SER A 31 0.48 7.16 19.71
N SER A 32 -0.18 7.99 18.89
CA SER A 32 -1.53 8.49 19.14
C SER A 32 -2.59 7.49 18.68
N ASN A 33 -3.59 7.26 19.52
CA ASN A 33 -4.78 6.50 19.15
C ASN A 33 -5.65 7.38 18.23
N GLY A 34 -5.53 7.21 16.92
CA GLY A 34 -6.34 7.92 15.93
C GLY A 34 -6.27 7.28 14.55
N ASN A 35 -7.20 7.67 13.67
CA ASN A 35 -7.19 7.20 12.29
C ASN A 35 -6.19 7.98 11.42
N ILE A 36 -5.87 7.42 10.25
CA ILE A 36 -5.15 8.10 9.16
C ILE A 36 -5.88 9.41 8.82
N ILE A 37 -5.13 10.48 8.58
CA ILE A 37 -5.66 11.79 8.16
C ILE A 37 -5.76 11.89 6.64
N TRP A 38 -6.61 12.78 6.12
CA TRP A 38 -6.75 13.01 4.69
C TRP A 38 -5.45 13.48 4.01
N ALA A 39 -4.64 14.27 4.72
CA ALA A 39 -3.34 14.80 4.28
C ALA A 39 -3.34 15.58 2.94
N THR A 40 -4.51 15.84 2.36
CA THR A 40 -4.71 16.64 1.14
C THR A 40 -6.01 17.43 1.24
N ASP A 41 -6.06 18.55 0.55
CA ASP A 41 -7.23 19.43 0.39
C ASP A 41 -8.14 19.00 -0.77
N SER A 42 -7.72 18.01 -1.57
CA SER A 42 -8.42 17.54 -2.78
C SER A 42 -9.88 17.12 -2.55
N TYR A 43 -10.27 16.85 -1.31
CA TYR A 43 -11.60 16.38 -0.93
C TYR A 43 -12.44 17.47 -0.24
N GLU A 44 -11.81 18.52 0.30
CA GLU A 44 -12.48 19.49 1.15
C GLU A 44 -13.51 20.33 0.38
N GLU A 45 -13.16 20.81 -0.81
CA GLU A 45 -14.05 21.66 -1.63
C GLU A 45 -15.36 20.94 -1.99
N LYS A 46 -15.28 19.65 -2.33
CA LYS A 46 -16.43 18.86 -2.79
C LYS A 46 -17.22 18.20 -1.66
N TYR A 47 -16.56 17.78 -0.59
CA TYR A 47 -17.17 16.97 0.47
C TYR A 47 -17.26 17.69 1.84
N GLY A 48 -16.73 18.91 1.93
CA GLY A 48 -16.82 19.78 3.11
C GLY A 48 -15.63 19.68 4.08
N LYS A 49 -15.65 20.54 5.10
CA LYS A 49 -14.55 20.75 6.07
C LYS A 49 -14.13 19.51 6.87
N ASP A 50 -14.97 18.48 6.92
CA ASP A 50 -14.64 17.20 7.55
C ASP A 50 -13.65 16.35 6.73
N PHE A 51 -13.41 16.74 5.48
CA PHE A 51 -12.43 16.14 4.57
C PHE A 51 -11.15 16.99 4.47
N ALA A 52 -10.98 17.98 5.35
CA ALA A 52 -9.81 18.85 5.38
C ALA A 52 -8.51 18.06 5.69
N PRO A 53 -7.33 18.53 5.25
CA PRO A 53 -6.07 17.77 5.32
C PRO A 53 -5.72 17.22 6.70
N LYS A 54 -6.05 17.95 7.77
CA LYS A 54 -5.72 17.58 9.16
C LYS A 54 -6.81 16.74 9.85
N LYS A 55 -7.93 16.44 9.16
CA LYS A 55 -9.03 15.63 9.70
C LYS A 55 -8.74 14.15 9.49
N GLN A 56 -9.16 13.35 10.46
CA GLN A 56 -9.09 11.90 10.40
C GLN A 56 -10.15 11.34 9.44
N ILE A 57 -9.77 10.32 8.68
CA ILE A 57 -10.67 9.56 7.81
C ILE A 57 -11.58 8.71 8.71
N ARG A 58 -12.88 8.93 8.60
CA ARG A 58 -13.91 8.13 9.27
C ARG A 58 -14.51 7.12 8.30
N ARG A 59 -14.94 5.97 8.84
CA ARG A 59 -15.58 4.88 8.09
C ARG A 59 -16.73 5.37 7.21
N GLU A 60 -17.56 6.27 7.74
CA GLU A 60 -18.75 6.77 7.06
C GLU A 60 -18.37 7.65 5.86
N GLN A 61 -17.18 8.25 5.87
CA GLN A 61 -16.70 9.12 4.80
C GLN A 61 -16.26 8.35 3.55
N ILE A 62 -15.92 7.06 3.69
CA ILE A 62 -15.35 6.22 2.62
C ILE A 62 -16.23 5.00 2.30
N THR A 63 -17.47 4.96 2.79
CA THR A 63 -18.42 3.88 2.55
C THR A 63 -19.76 4.42 2.05
N GLY A 64 -20.72 3.53 1.75
CA GLY A 64 -22.02 3.87 1.18
C GLY A 64 -21.84 4.52 -0.20
N LEU A 65 -22.41 5.72 -0.35
CA LEU A 65 -22.29 6.54 -1.57
C LEU A 65 -20.84 6.94 -1.87
N ASN A 66 -19.98 7.01 -0.84
CA ASN A 66 -18.57 7.34 -0.97
C ASN A 66 -17.67 6.10 -1.10
N GLY A 67 -18.23 4.90 -1.30
CA GLY A 67 -17.46 3.64 -1.41
C GLY A 67 -16.60 3.49 -2.68
N LYS A 68 -16.39 4.57 -3.43
CA LYS A 68 -15.44 4.70 -4.55
C LYS A 68 -14.63 6.00 -4.46
N LEU A 69 -14.58 6.59 -3.26
CA LEU A 69 -13.93 7.88 -3.04
C LEU A 69 -12.40 7.75 -3.03
N ILE A 70 -11.92 6.71 -2.34
CA ILE A 70 -10.51 6.33 -2.31
C ILE A 70 -10.36 5.18 -3.30
N GLN A 71 -9.54 5.37 -4.32
CA GLN A 71 -9.26 4.35 -5.33
C GLN A 71 -7.82 4.48 -5.80
N PRO A 72 -7.19 3.36 -6.20
CA PRO A 72 -5.92 3.40 -6.92
C PRO A 72 -6.04 4.28 -8.16
N ARG A 73 -4.94 4.93 -8.49
CA ARG A 73 -4.84 5.88 -9.58
C ARG A 73 -5.24 5.29 -10.91
N ALA A 74 -4.83 4.05 -11.18
CA ALA A 74 -5.19 3.34 -12.40
C ALA A 74 -6.70 3.05 -12.52
N ALA A 75 -7.46 3.11 -11.43
CA ALA A 75 -8.91 2.95 -11.43
C ALA A 75 -9.67 4.28 -11.63
N LYS A 76 -9.00 5.43 -11.47
CA LYS A 76 -9.59 6.76 -11.68
C LYS A 76 -9.79 7.08 -13.16
N THR A 77 -10.63 8.06 -13.48
CA THR A 77 -10.92 8.48 -14.87
C THR A 77 -9.65 9.01 -15.57
N LYS A 78 -9.56 8.86 -16.90
CA LYS A 78 -8.38 9.35 -17.66
C LYS A 78 -8.24 10.88 -17.60
N GLU A 79 -9.32 11.59 -17.38
CA GLU A 79 -9.35 13.04 -17.22
C GLU A 79 -8.74 13.43 -15.88
N GLU A 80 -9.15 12.77 -14.79
CA GLU A 80 -8.54 12.96 -13.48
C GLU A 80 -7.07 12.53 -13.53
N GLN A 81 -6.79 11.35 -14.13
CA GLN A 81 -5.57 10.96 -14.90
C GLN A 81 -4.61 12.11 -15.22
N LYS A 82 -5.01 12.86 -16.23
CA LYS A 82 -4.18 13.90 -16.82
C LYS A 82 -4.05 15.13 -15.93
N SER A 83 -5.14 15.54 -15.25
CA SER A 83 -5.11 16.72 -14.36
C SER A 83 -4.08 16.55 -13.25
N ARG A 84 -4.08 15.43 -12.51
CA ARG A 84 -3.09 15.30 -11.40
C ARG A 84 -1.65 15.18 -11.87
N THR A 85 -1.38 14.55 -13.03
CA THR A 85 -0.01 14.56 -13.59
C THR A 85 0.43 15.98 -13.93
N LYS A 86 -0.46 16.80 -14.50
CA LYS A 86 -0.17 18.19 -14.83
C LYS A 86 -0.01 19.07 -13.58
N ASP A 87 -0.92 18.94 -12.62
CA ASP A 87 -1.08 19.89 -11.51
C ASP A 87 -0.28 19.50 -10.26
N LYS A 88 0.01 18.20 -10.10
CA LYS A 88 0.69 17.64 -8.91
C LYS A 88 1.97 16.87 -9.23
N ALA A 89 2.41 16.87 -10.50
CA ALA A 89 3.58 16.15 -10.97
C ALA A 89 3.56 14.66 -10.58
N GLU A 90 2.38 14.03 -10.59
CA GLU A 90 2.28 12.59 -10.31
C GLU A 90 2.89 11.77 -11.44
N VAL A 91 3.89 10.95 -11.08
CA VAL A 91 4.64 10.07 -11.99
C VAL A 91 4.45 8.61 -11.57
N PHE A 92 4.42 7.72 -12.56
CA PHE A 92 4.42 6.28 -12.33
C PHE A 92 5.80 5.69 -12.56
N THR A 93 6.35 5.04 -11.54
CA THR A 93 7.55 4.23 -11.70
C THR A 93 7.18 2.86 -12.30
N PRO A 94 7.69 2.50 -13.49
CA PRO A 94 7.42 1.18 -14.07
C PRO A 94 7.94 0.06 -13.16
N LEU A 95 7.21 -1.06 -13.06
CA LEU A 95 7.59 -2.19 -12.17
C LEU A 95 8.98 -2.75 -12.44
N LYS A 96 9.46 -2.71 -13.69
CA LYS A 96 10.82 -3.14 -14.03
C LYS A 96 11.86 -2.31 -13.28
N ILE A 97 11.67 -0.98 -13.23
CA ILE A 97 12.56 -0.06 -12.51
C ILE A 97 12.45 -0.28 -11.01
N VAL A 98 11.24 -0.45 -10.48
CA VAL A 98 11.01 -0.80 -9.07
C VAL A 98 11.76 -2.07 -8.69
N LYS A 99 11.65 -3.13 -9.50
CA LYS A 99 12.33 -4.39 -9.30
C LYS A 99 13.85 -4.21 -9.30
N GLU A 100 14.39 -3.52 -10.31
CA GLU A 100 15.84 -3.29 -10.43
C GLU A 100 16.39 -2.55 -9.20
N MET A 101 15.73 -1.47 -8.77
CA MET A 101 16.15 -0.69 -7.61
C MET A 101 16.00 -1.45 -6.28
N ASN A 102 14.88 -2.14 -6.06
CA ASN A 102 14.70 -2.93 -4.85
C ASN A 102 15.68 -4.12 -4.80
N MET A 103 15.94 -4.78 -5.94
CA MET A 103 16.98 -5.82 -6.02
C MET A 103 18.38 -5.25 -5.81
N ALA A 104 18.64 -3.99 -6.19
CA ALA A 104 19.93 -3.36 -5.98
C ALA A 104 20.32 -3.31 -4.50
N ILE A 105 19.35 -3.03 -3.62
CA ILE A 105 19.54 -2.96 -2.16
C ILE A 105 19.19 -4.25 -1.41
N ASN A 106 18.61 -5.24 -2.10
CA ASN A 106 18.21 -6.50 -1.48
C ASN A 106 19.43 -7.42 -1.25
N TRP A 107 20.03 -7.34 -0.07
CA TRP A 107 21.19 -8.15 0.29
C TRP A 107 20.88 -9.65 0.40
N ALA A 108 19.66 -10.03 0.78
CA ALA A 108 19.22 -11.44 0.90
C ALA A 108 19.23 -12.18 -0.44
N GLY A 109 19.06 -11.45 -1.55
CA GLY A 109 19.14 -11.99 -2.90
C GLY A 109 20.53 -11.91 -3.54
N LYS A 110 21.55 -11.51 -2.77
CA LYS A 110 22.90 -11.23 -3.26
C LYS A 110 23.97 -11.86 -2.35
N ASN A 111 24.89 -11.04 -1.85
CA ASN A 111 26.14 -11.45 -1.21
C ASN A 111 25.95 -11.95 0.22
N TRP A 112 24.78 -11.73 0.83
CA TRP A 112 24.49 -12.14 2.20
C TRP A 112 23.13 -12.84 2.27
N PRO A 113 23.01 -14.10 1.80
CA PRO A 113 21.75 -14.81 1.83
C PRO A 113 21.18 -14.94 3.25
N THR A 114 19.86 -14.94 3.35
CA THR A 114 19.17 -15.17 4.62
C THR A 114 19.41 -16.60 5.13
N SER A 115 19.54 -16.74 6.43
CA SER A 115 19.70 -17.99 7.17
C SER A 115 18.87 -17.97 8.44
N THR A 116 18.81 -19.09 9.16
CA THR A 116 18.10 -19.18 10.45
C THR A 116 18.60 -18.17 11.49
N GLU A 117 19.83 -17.70 11.36
CA GLU A 117 20.50 -16.79 12.29
C GLU A 117 20.22 -15.31 11.98
N ASN A 118 20.00 -14.93 10.71
CA ASN A 118 20.01 -13.52 10.29
C ASN A 118 18.72 -13.05 9.60
N TRP A 119 17.76 -13.94 9.31
CA TRP A 119 16.55 -13.55 8.58
C TRP A 119 15.69 -12.54 9.34
N VAL A 120 15.75 -12.56 10.69
CA VAL A 120 15.10 -11.57 11.54
C VAL A 120 15.72 -10.19 11.33
N ASP A 121 17.04 -10.10 11.16
CA ASP A 121 17.73 -8.84 10.88
C ASP A 121 17.29 -8.27 9.52
N TYR A 122 17.14 -9.14 8.50
CA TYR A 122 16.61 -8.76 7.19
C TYR A 122 15.23 -8.12 7.28
N ILE A 123 14.30 -8.79 7.95
CA ILE A 123 12.92 -8.30 8.03
C ILE A 123 12.80 -7.06 8.92
N SER A 124 13.69 -6.91 9.91
CA SER A 124 13.71 -5.76 10.84
C SER A 124 14.32 -4.49 10.25
N GLU A 125 15.04 -4.58 9.11
CA GLU A 125 15.71 -3.43 8.49
C GLU A 125 14.71 -2.32 8.10
N LEU A 126 14.82 -1.13 8.69
CA LEU A 126 13.92 -0.03 8.35
C LEU A 126 14.21 0.50 6.94
N ARG A 127 13.17 0.61 6.11
CA ARG A 127 13.23 1.19 4.76
C ARG A 127 12.12 2.21 4.59
N LEU A 128 12.44 3.35 3.97
CA LEU A 128 11.53 4.48 3.79
C LEU A 128 11.48 4.91 2.32
N GLU A 129 10.28 5.19 1.82
CA GLU A 129 10.03 5.80 0.52
C GLU A 129 9.58 7.26 0.72
N ILE A 130 10.48 8.23 0.50
CA ILE A 130 10.29 9.64 0.89
C ILE A 130 9.30 10.38 -0.03
N THR A 131 9.05 9.88 -1.24
CA THR A 131 8.12 10.48 -2.23
C THR A 131 7.20 9.40 -2.79
N CYS A 132 6.40 8.79 -1.92
CA CYS A 132 5.81 7.49 -2.22
C CYS A 132 4.69 7.52 -3.26
N GLY A 133 3.87 8.57 -3.31
CA GLY A 133 2.65 8.54 -4.14
C GLY A 133 1.77 7.34 -3.74
N GLU A 134 1.77 6.28 -4.55
CA GLU A 134 1.12 4.99 -4.22
C GLU A 134 2.01 3.96 -3.51
N ALA A 135 3.25 4.32 -3.21
CA ALA A 135 4.28 3.49 -2.59
C ALA A 135 4.68 2.23 -3.40
N PRO A 136 5.01 2.36 -4.71
CA PRO A 136 5.34 1.20 -5.55
C PRO A 136 6.61 0.48 -5.09
N PHE A 137 7.54 1.14 -4.41
CA PHE A 137 8.74 0.47 -3.87
C PHE A 137 8.43 -0.32 -2.61
N ILE A 138 7.41 0.06 -1.84
CA ILE A 138 6.94 -0.71 -0.68
C ILE A 138 6.22 -1.97 -1.14
N ALA A 139 5.17 -1.85 -1.98
CA ALA A 139 4.30 -2.96 -2.37
C ALA A 139 3.89 -2.94 -3.86
N GLY A 140 4.29 -3.97 -4.59
CA GLY A 140 4.06 -4.10 -6.05
C GLY A 140 2.72 -4.73 -6.41
N ARG A 141 1.59 -4.12 -6.03
CA ARG A 141 0.24 -4.72 -6.18
C ARG A 141 -0.23 -4.91 -7.62
N TYR A 142 0.16 -4.04 -8.52
CA TYR A 142 -0.22 -4.06 -9.94
C TYR A 142 0.79 -3.23 -10.76
N ASN A 143 0.75 -3.34 -12.09
CA ASN A 143 1.57 -2.49 -12.96
C ASN A 143 0.80 -1.21 -13.34
N PRO A 144 1.22 -0.03 -12.85
CA PRO A 144 0.50 1.20 -13.15
C PRO A 144 0.68 1.70 -14.59
N THR A 145 1.71 1.24 -15.32
CA THR A 145 2.00 1.74 -16.67
C THR A 145 1.27 0.99 -17.77
N THR A 146 0.79 -0.23 -17.51
CA THR A 146 0.14 -1.08 -18.54
C THR A 146 -1.37 -0.87 -18.63
N ASN A 147 -1.99 -0.20 -17.64
CA ASN A 147 -3.44 0.02 -17.57
C ASN A 147 -4.29 -1.27 -17.70
N THR A 148 -3.73 -2.43 -17.34
CA THR A 148 -4.42 -3.72 -17.47
C THR A 148 -5.38 -3.99 -16.31
N GLY A 149 -5.21 -3.32 -15.17
CA GLY A 149 -6.00 -3.58 -13.96
C GLY A 149 -5.80 -4.98 -13.38
N VAL A 150 -4.69 -5.64 -13.73
CA VAL A 150 -4.34 -6.99 -13.27
C VAL A 150 -3.54 -6.89 -11.98
N VAL A 151 -4.03 -7.57 -10.94
CA VAL A 151 -3.33 -7.72 -9.66
C VAL A 151 -2.19 -8.71 -9.81
N ILE A 152 -1.06 -8.39 -9.20
CA ILE A 152 0.10 -9.26 -9.13
C ILE A 152 -0.03 -10.13 -7.88
N GLU A 153 0.07 -11.45 -8.09
CA GLU A 153 0.08 -12.44 -7.03
C GLU A 153 1.22 -12.18 -6.03
N PRO A 154 1.03 -12.37 -4.71
CA PRO A 154 2.02 -12.01 -3.69
C PRO A 154 3.45 -12.49 -3.95
N HIS A 155 3.63 -13.70 -4.48
CA HIS A 155 4.94 -14.28 -4.79
C HIS A 155 5.63 -13.63 -6.01
N ASN A 156 4.89 -12.91 -6.85
CA ASN A 156 5.40 -12.21 -8.04
C ASN A 156 5.61 -10.72 -7.80
N ARG A 157 5.27 -10.21 -6.61
CA ARG A 157 5.43 -8.79 -6.29
C ARG A 157 6.89 -8.45 -6.02
N VAL A 158 7.23 -7.19 -6.25
CA VAL A 158 8.63 -6.71 -6.29
C VAL A 158 8.90 -5.56 -5.33
N GLY A 159 7.96 -5.24 -4.43
CA GLY A 159 8.17 -4.27 -3.36
C GLY A 159 9.11 -4.82 -2.29
N PHE A 160 9.81 -3.95 -1.56
CA PHE A 160 10.69 -4.42 -0.49
C PHE A 160 9.92 -5.05 0.67
N LEU A 161 8.67 -4.64 0.93
CA LEU A 161 7.80 -5.32 1.89
C LEU A 161 7.40 -6.70 1.37
N ASP A 162 7.13 -6.82 0.06
CA ASP A 162 6.80 -8.10 -0.55
C ASP A 162 7.95 -9.11 -0.41
N TYR A 163 9.20 -8.68 -0.63
CA TYR A 163 10.37 -9.54 -0.42
C TYR A 163 10.54 -9.97 1.04
N LYS A 164 10.32 -9.04 1.99
CA LYS A 164 10.34 -9.39 3.42
C LYS A 164 9.28 -10.42 3.78
N LEU A 165 8.06 -10.28 3.26
CA LEU A 165 6.99 -11.26 3.50
C LEU A 165 7.30 -12.63 2.88
N GLN A 166 7.99 -12.66 1.73
CA GLN A 166 8.48 -13.90 1.14
C GLN A 166 9.55 -14.56 2.03
N GLU A 167 10.49 -13.79 2.59
CA GLU A 167 11.48 -14.31 3.55
C GLU A 167 10.80 -14.87 4.81
N VAL A 168 9.85 -14.14 5.40
CA VAL A 168 9.06 -14.63 6.54
C VAL A 168 8.46 -16.01 6.22
N GLY A 169 7.82 -16.14 5.05
CA GLY A 169 7.21 -17.39 4.60
C GLY A 169 8.19 -18.56 4.52
N LYS A 170 9.49 -18.35 4.28
CA LYS A 170 10.50 -19.41 4.28
C LYS A 170 10.77 -19.97 5.68
N TYR A 171 10.75 -19.12 6.70
CA TYR A 171 11.17 -19.48 8.06
C TYR A 171 10.00 -19.74 9.02
N THR A 172 8.78 -19.30 8.70
CA THR A 172 7.61 -19.43 9.59
C THR A 172 6.62 -20.53 9.22
N ASN A 173 6.92 -21.39 8.24
CA ASN A 173 6.04 -22.49 7.82
C ASN A 173 5.86 -23.61 8.88
N SER A 174 6.57 -23.54 10.01
CA SER A 174 6.31 -24.39 11.18
C SER A 174 5.60 -23.58 12.27
N LYS A 175 4.61 -24.18 12.95
CA LYS A 175 3.74 -23.57 13.99
C LYS A 175 4.48 -22.99 15.23
N LYS A 176 5.82 -22.88 15.22
CA LYS A 176 6.69 -22.61 16.38
C LYS A 176 7.48 -21.31 16.33
N SER A 177 7.13 -20.34 15.48
CA SER A 177 7.76 -19.02 15.58
C SER A 177 6.97 -18.13 16.55
N GLY A 178 7.51 -17.89 17.75
CA GLY A 178 7.01 -16.90 18.71
C GLY A 178 7.22 -15.44 18.25
N LEU A 179 7.28 -15.21 16.95
CA LEU A 179 7.53 -13.90 16.36
C LEU A 179 6.26 -13.05 16.43
N ASN A 180 6.35 -11.92 17.13
CA ASN A 180 5.34 -10.89 17.04
C ASN A 180 5.54 -10.07 15.76
N MET A 181 4.91 -10.53 14.68
CA MET A 181 4.95 -9.89 13.36
C MET A 181 4.49 -8.42 13.38
N GLN A 182 3.67 -7.99 14.36
CA GLN A 182 3.19 -6.61 14.46
C GLN A 182 4.28 -5.61 14.88
N ARG A 183 5.43 -6.08 15.39
CA ARG A 183 6.56 -5.22 15.75
C ARG A 183 7.63 -5.14 14.66
N LEU A 184 7.55 -6.00 13.64
CA LEU A 184 8.58 -6.19 12.62
C LEU A 184 8.19 -5.61 11.26
N LEU A 185 6.90 -5.25 11.10
CA LEU A 185 6.30 -4.59 9.95
C LEU A 185 5.70 -3.26 10.40
#